data_AF-A0A9Q1ZC09-F1
#
_entry.id   AF-A0A9Q1ZC09-F1
#
_cell.length_a   1.000
_cell.length_b   1.000
_cell.length_c   1.000
_cell.angle_alpha   90.00
_cell.angle_beta   90.00
_cell.angle_gamma   90.00
#
_symmetry.space_group_name_H-M   'P 1'
#
loop_
_entity.id
_entity.type
_entity.pdbx_description
1 polymer ?
#
loop_
_entity_poly.entity_id
_entity_poly.type
_entity_poly.pdbx_seq_one_letter_code
_entity_poly.pdbx_strand_id
1 'polypeptide(L)'
;MNVIEEQQLNKDLKKVKEKFIKALVRTLNEENENRVYDGKKPLDVCFMVSIIDKQLHQYKDFLEDLSNGYTFNGYEEDESGYSNGKISLFIEKHIEDKESNLWASTYKQDYWYSIEFKYDTKDWGYCQCEPNDKGYNEEHDCCGETCDWDAPSFAITKEYYLGTCSWDGFQRDYWEYEKMFKSKEENKNKRVEDEIKERRKQEIKIQIEMLSKELLSLGS
;
A
#
# COMPACT_ATOMS: atom_id res chain seq x y z
N MET A 1 5.95 -6.64 -27.11
CA MET A 1 7.41 -6.40 -26.98
C MET A 1 7.79 -6.82 -25.55
N ASN A 2 8.44 -7.97 -25.33
CA ASN A 2 9.08 -8.36 -24.04
C ASN A 2 9.72 -9.77 -23.97
N VAL A 3 9.76 -10.54 -25.07
CA VAL A 3 10.33 -11.91 -25.04
C VAL A 3 11.87 -11.92 -24.90
N ILE A 4 12.54 -10.79 -25.20
CA ILE A 4 14.01 -10.72 -25.27
C ILE A 4 14.66 -10.51 -23.90
N GLU A 5 14.00 -9.83 -22.95
CA GLU A 5 14.60 -9.54 -21.64
C GLU A 5 14.39 -10.66 -20.62
N GLU A 6 13.28 -11.41 -20.69
CA GLU A 6 13.09 -12.60 -19.86
C GLU A 6 14.12 -13.70 -20.19
N GLN A 7 14.69 -13.68 -21.40
CA GLN A 7 15.78 -14.58 -21.84
C GLN A 7 17.15 -14.24 -21.23
N GLN A 8 17.31 -13.08 -20.58
CA GLN A 8 18.56 -12.68 -19.92
C GLN A 8 18.59 -13.04 -18.42
N LEU A 9 17.48 -13.52 -17.87
CA LEU A 9 17.45 -14.01 -16.50
C LEU A 9 18.14 -15.39 -16.45
N ASN A 10 19.10 -15.58 -15.54
CA ASN A 10 19.73 -16.90 -15.41
C ASN A 10 18.66 -17.94 -14.99
N LYS A 11 18.94 -19.22 -15.26
CA LYS A 11 17.98 -20.32 -15.03
C LYS A 11 17.54 -20.42 -13.57
N ASP A 12 18.39 -20.01 -12.62
CA ASP A 12 18.12 -20.12 -11.20
C ASP A 12 17.19 -18.99 -10.71
N LEU A 13 17.44 -17.75 -11.12
CA LEU A 13 16.56 -16.62 -10.84
C LEU A 13 15.18 -16.78 -11.48
N LYS A 14 15.08 -17.45 -12.63
CA LYS A 14 13.77 -17.80 -13.21
C LYS A 14 12.96 -18.72 -12.30
N LYS A 15 13.60 -19.74 -11.72
CA LYS A 15 12.93 -20.63 -10.75
C LYS A 15 12.56 -19.89 -9.47
N VAL A 16 13.40 -18.95 -9.02
CA VAL A 16 13.10 -18.10 -7.85
C VAL A 16 11.85 -17.25 -8.12
N LYS A 17 11.78 -16.57 -9.27
CA LYS A 17 10.58 -15.84 -9.72
C LYS A 17 9.34 -16.75 -9.73
N GLU A 18 9.40 -17.90 -10.40
CA GLU A 18 8.25 -18.82 -10.50
C GLU A 18 7.79 -19.31 -9.11
N LYS A 19 8.72 -19.62 -8.20
CA LYS A 19 8.42 -19.99 -6.81
C LYS A 19 7.77 -18.83 -6.07
N PHE A 20 8.30 -17.62 -6.24
CA PHE A 20 7.75 -16.39 -5.66
C PHE A 20 6.34 -16.09 -6.10
N ILE A 21 6.06 -16.11 -7.40
CA ILE A 21 4.72 -15.87 -7.94
C ILE A 21 3.71 -16.89 -7.39
N LYS A 22 4.07 -18.19 -7.34
CA LYS A 22 3.19 -19.21 -6.74
C LYS A 22 2.91 -18.95 -5.26
N ALA A 23 3.94 -18.58 -4.50
CA ALA A 23 3.78 -18.28 -3.08
C ALA A 23 2.91 -17.02 -2.88
N LEU A 24 3.13 -15.97 -3.68
CA LEU A 24 2.36 -14.74 -3.64
C LEU A 24 0.87 -14.98 -3.93
N VAL A 25 0.55 -15.72 -5.01
CA VAL A 25 -0.83 -16.09 -5.36
C VAL A 25 -1.49 -16.84 -4.21
N ARG A 26 -0.79 -17.81 -3.62
CA ARG A 26 -1.31 -18.56 -2.48
C ARG A 26 -1.62 -17.64 -1.31
N THR A 27 -0.68 -16.78 -0.90
CA THR A 27 -0.86 -15.86 0.22
C THR A 27 -2.04 -14.90 0.01
N LEU A 28 -2.20 -14.35 -1.20
CA LEU A 28 -3.32 -13.45 -1.50
C LEU A 28 -4.67 -14.19 -1.57
N ASN A 29 -4.68 -15.46 -1.96
CA ASN A 29 -5.88 -16.30 -1.91
C ASN A 29 -6.26 -16.67 -0.46
N GLU A 30 -5.28 -16.99 0.39
CA GLU A 30 -5.50 -17.19 1.83
C GLU A 30 -6.06 -15.91 2.48
N GLU A 31 -5.56 -14.74 2.08
CA GLU A 31 -6.13 -13.46 2.49
C GLU A 31 -7.59 -13.31 2.02
N ASN A 32 -7.92 -13.70 0.78
CA ASN A 32 -9.30 -13.70 0.31
C ASN A 32 -10.24 -14.58 1.14
N GLU A 33 -9.77 -15.74 1.63
CA GLU A 33 -10.56 -16.58 2.53
C GLU A 33 -10.88 -15.84 3.84
N ASN A 34 -9.90 -15.12 4.42
CA ASN A 34 -10.11 -14.28 5.60
C ASN A 34 -11.08 -13.12 5.31
N ARG A 35 -10.93 -12.46 4.16
CA ARG A 35 -11.79 -11.34 3.76
C ARG A 35 -13.25 -11.73 3.63
N VAL A 36 -13.52 -12.92 3.10
CA VAL A 36 -14.90 -13.46 3.02
C VAL A 36 -15.47 -13.66 4.41
N TYR A 37 -14.70 -14.19 5.35
CA TYR A 37 -15.10 -14.33 6.75
C TYR A 37 -15.40 -12.98 7.41
N ASP A 38 -14.60 -11.95 7.10
CA ASP A 38 -14.74 -10.59 7.62
C ASP A 38 -15.80 -9.74 6.89
N GLY A 39 -16.50 -10.29 5.88
CA GLY A 39 -17.49 -9.57 5.09
C GLY A 39 -16.91 -8.48 4.17
N LYS A 40 -15.62 -8.59 3.83
CA LYS A 40 -14.89 -7.66 2.96
C LYS A 40 -14.93 -8.11 1.50
N LYS A 41 -14.81 -7.15 0.58
CA LYS A 41 -14.70 -7.44 -0.87
C LYS A 41 -13.42 -8.25 -1.14
N PRO A 42 -13.49 -9.38 -1.89
CA PRO A 42 -12.30 -10.11 -2.31
C PRO A 42 -11.34 -9.25 -3.14
N LEU A 43 -10.05 -9.50 -2.97
CA LEU A 43 -8.97 -9.02 -3.81
C LEU A 43 -9.06 -9.65 -5.20
N ASP A 44 -8.79 -8.84 -6.23
CA ASP A 44 -8.55 -9.33 -7.58
C ASP A 44 -7.10 -9.80 -7.71
N VAL A 45 -6.85 -11.04 -7.28
CA VAL A 45 -5.51 -11.62 -7.26
C VAL A 45 -4.91 -11.72 -8.66
N CYS A 46 -5.74 -11.96 -9.69
CA CYS A 46 -5.28 -12.01 -11.07
C CYS A 46 -4.73 -10.65 -11.49
N PHE A 47 -5.51 -9.59 -11.28
CA PHE A 47 -5.12 -8.22 -11.57
C PHE A 47 -3.81 -7.87 -10.86
N MET A 48 -3.76 -8.05 -9.54
CA MET A 48 -2.61 -7.69 -8.69
C MET A 48 -1.32 -8.44 -9.07
N VAL A 49 -1.40 -9.74 -9.35
CA VAL A 49 -0.21 -10.56 -9.62
C VAL A 49 0.24 -10.48 -11.08
N SER A 50 -0.66 -10.19 -12.02
CA SER A 50 -0.36 -10.20 -13.45
C SER A 50 0.86 -9.35 -13.81
N ILE A 51 0.94 -8.12 -13.31
CA ILE A 51 2.03 -7.19 -13.59
C ILE A 51 3.35 -7.66 -12.99
N ILE A 52 3.31 -8.21 -11.78
CA ILE A 52 4.48 -8.74 -11.09
C ILE A 52 5.00 -9.95 -11.88
N ASP A 53 4.14 -10.92 -12.23
CA ASP A 53 4.57 -12.06 -13.03
C ASP A 53 5.18 -11.62 -14.37
N LYS A 54 4.61 -10.61 -15.04
CA LYS A 54 5.16 -10.13 -16.31
C LYS A 54 6.48 -9.36 -16.15
N GLN A 55 6.64 -8.55 -15.11
CA GLN A 55 7.70 -7.53 -15.08
C GLN A 55 8.71 -7.67 -13.93
N LEU A 56 8.53 -8.62 -13.00
CA LEU A 56 9.45 -8.81 -11.86
C LEU A 56 10.91 -9.09 -12.27
N HIS A 57 11.12 -9.63 -13.48
CA HIS A 57 12.45 -9.89 -14.04
C HIS A 57 13.34 -8.63 -14.15
N GLN A 58 12.74 -7.44 -14.14
CA GLN A 58 13.45 -6.16 -14.16
C GLN A 58 14.15 -5.86 -12.83
N TYR A 59 13.72 -6.48 -11.73
CA TYR A 59 14.22 -6.24 -10.36
C TYR A 59 15.16 -7.37 -9.92
N LYS A 60 16.36 -7.41 -10.54
CA LYS A 60 17.34 -8.49 -10.30
C LYS A 60 17.78 -8.59 -8.84
N ASP A 61 18.10 -7.45 -8.22
CA ASP A 61 18.53 -7.39 -6.81
C ASP A 61 17.46 -8.00 -5.88
N PHE A 62 16.18 -7.74 -6.14
CA PHE A 62 15.09 -8.33 -5.38
C PHE A 62 15.01 -9.85 -5.60
N LEU A 63 15.14 -10.33 -6.83
CA LEU A 63 15.16 -11.77 -7.13
C LEU A 63 16.37 -12.49 -6.52
N GLU A 64 17.51 -11.84 -6.47
CA GLU A 64 18.72 -12.34 -5.80
C GLU A 64 18.48 -12.47 -4.29
N ASP A 65 17.91 -11.45 -3.65
CA ASP A 65 17.56 -11.52 -2.23
C ASP A 65 16.53 -12.62 -1.94
N LEU A 66 15.51 -12.78 -2.80
CA LEU A 66 14.52 -13.86 -2.68
C LEU A 66 15.13 -15.26 -2.77
N SER A 67 16.30 -15.40 -3.39
CA SER A 67 16.98 -16.70 -3.51
C SER A 67 17.45 -17.23 -2.14
N ASN A 68 17.61 -16.35 -1.14
CA ASN A 68 17.97 -16.71 0.22
C ASN A 68 16.81 -17.34 1.01
N GLY A 69 15.59 -17.27 0.48
CA GLY A 69 14.37 -17.63 1.20
C GLY A 69 13.67 -16.39 1.73
N TYR A 70 12.36 -16.50 1.93
CA TYR A 70 11.54 -15.39 2.36
C TYR A 70 10.28 -15.88 3.07
N THR A 71 9.68 -15.00 3.87
CA THR A 71 8.40 -15.23 4.53
C THR A 71 7.54 -13.98 4.38
N PHE A 72 6.29 -14.16 3.96
CA PHE A 72 5.32 -13.06 3.93
C PHE A 72 4.92 -12.71 5.37
N ASN A 73 4.90 -11.42 5.67
CA ASN A 73 4.55 -10.89 6.99
C ASN A 73 3.06 -10.53 7.09
N GLY A 74 2.39 -10.30 5.96
CA GLY A 74 0.97 -10.00 5.91
C GLY A 74 0.62 -9.02 4.80
N TYR A 75 -0.68 -8.98 4.51
CA TYR A 75 -1.30 -7.99 3.64
C TYR A 75 -1.84 -6.82 4.48
N GLU A 76 -1.58 -5.60 4.03
CA GLU A 76 -2.07 -4.36 4.63
C GLU A 76 -2.98 -3.67 3.61
N GLU A 77 -4.20 -3.35 4.05
CA GLU A 77 -5.14 -2.58 3.21
C GLU A 77 -4.67 -1.16 2.99
N ASP A 78 -5.02 -0.60 1.84
CA ASP A 78 -4.88 0.81 1.59
C ASP A 78 -6.13 1.56 2.08
N GLU A 79 -5.96 2.36 3.13
CA GLU A 79 -7.01 3.22 3.66
C GLU A 79 -7.24 4.48 2.79
N SER A 80 -6.30 4.81 1.88
CA SER A 80 -6.37 6.01 1.06
C SER A 80 -7.22 5.86 -0.20
N GLY A 81 -7.42 4.62 -0.68
CA GLY A 81 -8.20 4.28 -1.87
C GLY A 81 -7.45 4.47 -3.19
N TYR A 82 -6.13 4.65 -3.15
CA TYR A 82 -5.28 4.85 -4.33
C TYR A 82 -4.52 3.58 -4.76
N SER A 83 -4.64 2.49 -4.00
CA SER A 83 -4.00 1.22 -4.30
C SER A 83 -4.84 0.00 -3.89
N ASN A 84 -4.41 -1.18 -4.29
CA ASN A 84 -4.92 -2.49 -3.83
C ASN A 84 -4.14 -2.98 -2.61
N GLY A 85 -3.75 -2.07 -1.72
CA GLY A 85 -2.96 -2.39 -0.55
C GLY A 85 -1.52 -2.77 -0.86
N LYS A 86 -0.85 -3.30 0.15
CA LYS A 86 0.54 -3.74 0.07
C LYS A 86 0.75 -5.06 0.81
N ILE A 87 1.74 -5.82 0.37
CA ILE A 87 2.18 -7.03 1.07
C ILE A 87 3.64 -6.88 1.47
N SER A 88 3.94 -7.23 2.71
CA SER A 88 5.30 -7.15 3.25
C SER A 88 5.93 -8.53 3.33
N LEU A 89 7.23 -8.63 3.10
CA LEU A 89 7.99 -9.88 3.24
C LEU A 89 9.38 -9.65 3.86
N PHE A 90 9.81 -10.68 4.56
CA PHE A 90 11.09 -10.77 5.25
C PHE A 90 12.02 -11.70 4.48
N ILE A 91 13.29 -11.31 4.27
CA ILE A 91 14.31 -12.14 3.60
C ILE A 91 15.10 -12.98 4.61
N GLU A 92 15.02 -14.30 4.50
CA GLU A 92 15.72 -15.20 5.41
C GLU A 92 17.23 -14.93 5.41
N LYS A 93 17.85 -14.92 6.60
CA LYS A 93 19.31 -14.88 6.70
C LYS A 93 19.92 -16.13 6.09
N HIS A 94 21.12 -15.99 5.53
CA HIS A 94 21.93 -17.15 5.17
C HIS A 94 22.11 -18.07 6.39
N ILE A 95 22.14 -19.38 6.13
CA ILE A 95 22.27 -20.40 7.18
C ILE A 95 23.52 -20.17 8.03
N GLU A 96 24.59 -19.64 7.44
CA GLU A 96 25.86 -19.31 8.10
C GLU A 96 25.73 -18.14 9.09
N ASP A 97 24.77 -17.23 8.87
CA ASP A 97 24.51 -16.05 9.71
C ASP A 97 23.41 -16.30 10.77
N LYS A 98 22.87 -17.52 10.85
CA LYS A 98 21.87 -17.91 11.85
C LYS A 98 22.58 -18.21 13.17
N GLU A 99 22.81 -17.17 13.97
CA GLU A 99 23.45 -17.30 15.30
C GLU A 99 22.59 -18.05 16.33
N SER A 100 21.27 -18.21 16.11
CA SER A 100 20.36 -18.87 17.06
C SER A 100 19.08 -19.40 16.41
N ASN A 101 18.51 -20.46 17.00
CA ASN A 101 17.25 -21.09 16.60
C ASN A 101 15.98 -20.34 17.08
N LEU A 102 16.11 -19.18 17.73
CA LEU A 102 14.97 -18.35 18.11
C LEU A 102 14.39 -17.62 16.89
N TRP A 103 13.07 -17.63 16.73
CA TRP A 103 12.36 -16.94 15.65
C TRP A 103 12.82 -15.49 15.48
N ALA A 104 12.95 -14.74 16.59
CA ALA A 104 13.39 -13.35 16.58
C ALA A 104 14.86 -13.16 16.15
N SER A 105 15.74 -14.16 16.28
CA SER A 105 17.14 -14.08 15.80
C SER A 105 17.29 -14.57 14.36
N THR A 106 16.43 -15.49 13.91
CA THR A 106 16.40 -15.97 12.52
C THR A 106 16.00 -14.88 11.53
N TYR A 107 15.16 -13.92 11.97
CA TYR A 107 14.63 -12.82 11.16
C TYR A 107 15.00 -11.41 11.69
N LYS A 108 16.02 -11.28 12.56
CA LYS A 108 16.54 -9.96 12.96
C LYS A 108 17.27 -9.33 11.77
N GLN A 109 16.51 -8.85 10.79
CA GLN A 109 16.98 -8.43 9.49
C GLN A 109 17.46 -6.99 9.52
N ASP A 110 18.48 -6.71 8.71
CA ASP A 110 18.89 -5.34 8.39
C ASP A 110 17.84 -4.64 7.51
N TYR A 111 17.00 -5.42 6.79
CA TYR A 111 15.99 -4.89 5.88
C TYR A 111 14.83 -5.85 5.60
N TRP A 112 13.68 -5.32 5.16
CA TRP A 112 12.55 -6.08 4.62
C TRP A 112 12.09 -5.47 3.30
N TYR A 113 11.16 -6.15 2.61
CA TYR A 113 10.54 -5.62 1.40
C TYR A 113 9.05 -5.42 1.59
N SER A 114 8.52 -4.39 0.92
CA SER A 114 7.09 -4.20 0.71
C SER A 114 6.79 -4.09 -0.78
N ILE A 115 5.67 -4.70 -1.19
CA ILE A 115 5.15 -4.62 -2.56
C ILE A 115 3.78 -3.97 -2.49
N GLU A 116 3.68 -2.75 -3.00
CA GLU A 116 2.42 -2.01 -3.13
C GLU A 116 1.78 -2.34 -4.49
N PHE A 117 0.51 -2.74 -4.48
CA PHE A 117 -0.26 -3.05 -5.69
C PHE A 117 -1.03 -1.80 -6.14
N LYS A 118 -0.69 -1.23 -7.29
CA LYS A 118 -1.16 0.08 -7.71
C LYS A 118 -1.98 0.01 -8.98
N TYR A 119 -2.56 1.16 -9.31
CA TYR A 119 -3.20 1.41 -10.59
C TYR A 119 -2.32 2.37 -11.41
N ASP A 120 -2.28 2.13 -12.72
CA ASP A 120 -1.72 3.04 -13.71
C ASP A 120 -2.81 3.35 -14.73
N THR A 121 -3.63 4.33 -14.40
CA THR A 121 -4.78 4.78 -15.21
C THR A 121 -4.32 5.27 -16.57
N LYS A 122 -4.91 4.71 -17.62
CA LYS A 122 -4.72 5.11 -19.02
C LYS A 122 -5.98 5.79 -19.51
N ASP A 123 -5.90 7.10 -19.76
CA ASP A 123 -6.99 7.89 -20.32
C ASP A 123 -6.86 7.96 -21.86
N TRP A 124 -7.29 6.92 -22.56
CA TRP A 124 -7.21 6.82 -24.02
C TRP A 124 -8.54 7.13 -24.74
N GLY A 125 -9.60 7.32 -23.97
CA GLY A 125 -10.96 7.60 -24.42
C GLY A 125 -11.88 6.40 -24.30
N TYR A 126 -13.17 6.65 -24.51
CA TYR A 126 -14.20 5.61 -24.46
C TYR A 126 -14.02 4.56 -25.55
N CYS A 127 -14.38 3.31 -25.22
CA CYS A 127 -14.40 2.21 -26.18
C CYS A 127 -15.30 2.51 -27.38
N GLN A 128 -14.78 2.27 -28.59
CA GLN A 128 -15.50 2.37 -29.87
C GLN A 128 -15.47 1.04 -30.64
N CYS A 129 -15.14 -0.06 -29.98
CA CYS A 129 -15.07 -1.36 -30.63
C CYS A 129 -16.46 -1.89 -30.99
N GLU A 130 -16.58 -2.50 -32.16
CA GLU A 130 -17.76 -3.24 -32.60
C GLU A 130 -17.52 -4.77 -32.51
N PRO A 131 -18.59 -5.59 -32.40
CA PRO A 131 -18.45 -7.06 -32.31
C PRO A 131 -17.71 -7.72 -33.49
N ASN A 132 -17.63 -7.04 -34.62
CA ASN A 132 -16.93 -7.53 -35.81
C ASN A 132 -15.46 -7.10 -35.87
N ASP A 133 -15.00 -6.27 -34.92
CA ASP A 133 -13.63 -5.79 -34.89
C ASP A 133 -12.65 -6.90 -34.53
N LYS A 134 -11.46 -6.83 -35.12
CA LYS A 134 -10.41 -7.80 -34.86
C LYS A 134 -9.94 -7.69 -33.41
N GLY A 135 -10.01 -8.79 -32.67
CA GLY A 135 -9.58 -8.83 -31.27
C GLY A 135 -10.68 -8.44 -30.29
N TYR A 136 -11.89 -8.15 -30.76
CA TYR A 136 -13.05 -7.95 -29.90
C TYR A 136 -13.28 -9.18 -29.00
N ASN A 137 -13.43 -8.92 -27.70
CA ASN A 137 -13.73 -9.92 -26.69
C ASN A 137 -15.15 -9.67 -26.18
N GLU A 138 -16.06 -10.60 -26.44
CA GLU A 138 -17.48 -10.52 -26.06
C GLU A 138 -17.69 -10.45 -24.53
N GLU A 139 -16.83 -11.10 -23.74
CA GLU A 139 -16.90 -11.06 -22.28
C GLU A 139 -16.56 -9.67 -21.73
N HIS A 140 -15.71 -8.93 -22.43
CA HIS A 140 -15.26 -7.61 -22.03
C HIS A 140 -15.88 -6.46 -22.84
N ASP A 141 -16.73 -6.79 -23.81
CA ASP A 141 -17.35 -5.85 -24.78
C ASP A 141 -16.34 -4.84 -25.36
N CYS A 142 -15.12 -5.30 -25.65
CA CYS A 142 -13.99 -4.43 -25.98
C CYS A 142 -12.85 -5.21 -26.67
N CYS A 143 -12.05 -4.52 -27.50
CA CYS A 143 -10.84 -5.09 -28.10
C CYS A 143 -9.60 -5.02 -27.19
N GLY A 144 -9.62 -4.17 -26.16
CA GLY A 144 -8.53 -4.00 -25.19
C GLY A 144 -7.31 -3.22 -25.69
N GLU A 145 -7.43 -2.40 -26.74
CA GLU A 145 -6.29 -1.69 -27.34
C GLU A 145 -6.24 -0.18 -27.08
N THR A 146 -7.37 0.53 -27.07
CA THR A 146 -7.43 2.01 -27.15
C THR A 146 -8.36 2.66 -26.13
N CYS A 147 -8.84 1.90 -25.16
CA CYS A 147 -9.89 2.35 -24.25
C CYS A 147 -9.32 2.75 -22.89
N ASP A 148 -10.07 3.60 -22.19
CA ASP A 148 -9.79 3.90 -20.79
C ASP A 148 -9.70 2.62 -19.96
N TRP A 149 -8.65 2.52 -19.16
CA TRP A 149 -8.37 1.33 -18.37
C TRP A 149 -7.40 1.62 -17.24
N ASP A 150 -7.68 1.07 -16.07
CA ASP A 150 -6.77 1.08 -14.92
C ASP A 150 -5.82 -0.11 -15.01
N ALA A 151 -4.58 0.13 -15.44
CA ALA A 151 -3.61 -0.95 -15.57
C ALA A 151 -3.06 -1.41 -14.23
N PRO A 152 -2.81 -2.72 -14.05
CA PRO A 152 -2.12 -3.19 -12.87
C PRO A 152 -0.69 -2.66 -12.89
N SER A 153 -0.29 -2.06 -11.78
CA SER A 153 1.03 -1.51 -11.54
C SER A 153 1.53 -1.96 -10.17
N PHE A 154 2.81 -1.84 -9.90
CA PHE A 154 3.36 -2.17 -8.58
C PHE A 154 4.57 -1.30 -8.24
N ALA A 155 4.83 -1.17 -6.95
CA ALA A 155 6.06 -0.61 -6.42
C ALA A 155 6.71 -1.61 -5.46
N ILE A 156 8.03 -1.80 -5.58
CA ILE A 156 8.82 -2.58 -4.62
C ILE A 156 9.67 -1.60 -3.82
N THR A 157 9.59 -1.68 -2.50
CA THR A 157 10.41 -0.89 -1.58
C THR A 157 11.25 -1.81 -0.72
N LYS A 158 12.56 -1.53 -0.65
CA LYS A 158 13.50 -2.16 0.30
C LYS A 158 13.66 -1.22 1.49
N GLU A 159 13.30 -1.68 2.68
CA GLU A 159 13.24 -0.86 3.90
C GLU A 159 14.29 -1.34 4.89
N TYR A 160 15.07 -0.43 5.47
CA TYR A 160 16.14 -0.76 6.42
C TYR A 160 15.78 -0.32 7.84
N TYR A 161 16.02 -1.19 8.82
CA TYR A 161 15.86 -0.81 10.23
C TYR A 161 17.10 -0.05 10.71
N LEU A 162 16.96 1.24 10.97
CA LEU A 162 18.08 2.07 11.46
C LEU A 162 18.25 2.07 12.98
N GLY A 163 17.31 1.46 13.71
CA GLY A 163 17.28 1.48 15.17
C GLY A 163 16.17 2.35 15.75
N THR A 164 16.11 2.37 17.07
CA THR A 164 15.18 3.19 17.85
C THR A 164 15.97 4.04 18.82
N CYS A 165 15.60 5.32 18.95
CA CYS A 165 16.04 6.17 20.04
C CYS A 165 14.84 6.52 20.93
N SER A 166 15.12 6.73 22.21
CA SER A 166 14.15 7.27 23.16
C SER A 166 14.62 8.63 23.64
N TRP A 167 13.70 9.43 24.16
CA TRP A 167 14.04 10.74 24.74
C TRP A 167 15.06 10.56 25.87
N ASP A 168 16.27 11.06 25.66
CA ASP A 168 17.36 11.00 26.63
C ASP A 168 17.37 12.27 27.48
N GLY A 169 16.36 12.39 28.34
CA GLY A 169 16.18 13.56 29.19
C GLY A 169 15.00 13.42 30.14
N PHE A 170 14.83 14.39 31.01
CA PHE A 170 13.67 14.46 31.90
C PHE A 170 12.48 15.09 31.18
N GLN A 171 11.29 14.84 31.71
CA GLN A 171 10.04 15.43 31.21
C GLN A 171 10.09 16.97 31.17
N ARG A 172 10.80 17.61 32.12
CA ARG A 172 11.00 19.07 32.13
C ARG A 172 11.79 19.57 30.92
N ASP A 173 12.74 18.78 30.42
CA ASP A 173 13.55 19.13 29.25
C ASP A 173 12.66 19.10 28.00
N TYR A 174 11.71 18.16 27.95
CA TYR A 174 10.68 18.12 26.92
C TYR A 174 9.72 19.32 27.02
N TRP A 175 9.31 19.75 28.23
CA TRP A 175 8.45 20.93 28.37
C TRP A 175 9.11 22.21 27.85
N GLU A 176 10.40 22.41 28.12
CA GLU A 176 11.15 23.54 27.58
C GLU A 176 11.27 23.44 26.05
N TYR A 177 11.55 22.25 25.52
CA TYR A 177 11.52 22.01 24.06
C TYR A 177 10.15 22.33 23.46
N GLU A 178 9.06 21.84 24.05
CA GLU A 178 7.69 22.05 23.57
C GLU A 178 7.36 23.54 23.55
N LYS A 179 7.70 24.27 24.61
CA LYS A 179 7.49 25.71 24.71
C LYS A 179 8.25 26.47 23.61
N MET A 180 9.52 26.14 23.38
CA MET A 180 10.30 26.70 22.28
C MET A 180 9.66 26.36 20.92
N PHE A 181 9.31 25.11 20.69
CA PHE A 181 8.69 24.64 19.45
C PHE A 181 7.37 25.36 19.15
N LYS A 182 6.52 25.59 20.16
CA LYS A 182 5.26 26.35 20.05
C LYS A 182 5.45 27.85 19.80
N SER A 183 6.62 28.40 20.16
CA SER A 183 6.93 29.81 19.93
C SER A 183 7.48 30.12 18.53
N LYS A 184 7.88 29.10 17.75
CA LYS A 184 8.38 29.28 16.38
C LYS A 184 7.24 29.71 15.46
N GLU A 185 7.49 30.72 14.62
CA GLU A 185 6.51 31.23 13.64
C GLU A 185 6.09 30.17 12.62
N GLU A 186 6.99 29.24 12.32
CA GLU A 186 6.75 28.08 11.45
C GLU A 186 5.70 27.12 12.01
N ASN A 187 5.47 27.15 13.34
CA ASN A 187 4.49 26.30 13.98
C ASN A 187 3.07 26.84 13.79
N LYS A 188 2.39 26.29 12.78
CA LYS A 188 1.01 26.65 12.43
C LYS A 188 -0.04 26.06 13.38
N ASN A 189 0.32 25.18 14.32
CA ASN A 189 -0.65 24.48 15.15
C ASN A 189 -1.54 25.43 15.95
N LYS A 190 -0.96 26.49 16.51
CA LYS A 190 -1.74 27.50 17.24
C LYS A 190 -2.78 28.19 16.35
N ARG A 191 -2.40 28.53 15.11
CA ARG A 191 -3.31 29.14 14.13
C ARG A 191 -4.43 28.18 13.76
N VAL A 192 -4.12 26.91 13.51
CA VAL A 192 -5.09 25.87 13.18
C VAL A 192 -6.05 25.61 14.35
N GLU A 193 -5.53 25.53 15.58
CA GLU A 193 -6.35 25.37 16.79
C GLU A 193 -7.30 26.55 17.00
N ASP A 194 -6.83 27.78 16.78
CA ASP A 194 -7.66 28.98 16.90
C ASP A 194 -8.73 29.01 15.78
N GLU A 195 -8.38 28.64 14.54
CA GLU A 195 -9.32 28.50 13.42
C GLU A 195 -10.41 27.44 13.72
N ILE A 196 -10.04 26.28 14.27
CA ILE A 196 -10.99 25.22 14.67
C ILE A 196 -11.92 25.72 15.77
N LYS A 197 -11.40 26.41 16.80
CA LYS A 197 -12.21 26.98 17.89
C LYS A 197 -13.20 28.01 17.36
N GLU A 198 -12.78 28.89 16.46
CA GLU A 198 -13.66 29.90 15.88
C GLU A 198 -14.74 29.28 14.98
N ARG A 199 -14.41 28.27 14.16
CA ARG A 199 -15.42 27.51 13.41
C ARG A 199 -16.46 26.87 14.34
N ARG A 200 -16.02 26.21 15.40
CA ARG A 200 -16.92 25.57 16.37
C ARG A 200 -17.80 26.59 17.10
N LYS A 201 -17.28 27.78 17.42
CA LYS A 201 -18.09 28.88 17.98
C LYS A 201 -19.16 29.34 17.00
N GLN A 202 -18.85 29.43 15.71
CA GLN A 202 -19.81 29.82 14.67
C GLN A 202 -20.91 28.76 14.51
N GLU A 203 -20.55 27.47 14.45
CA GLU A 203 -21.50 26.35 14.38
C GLU A 203 -22.48 26.37 15.57
N ILE A 204 -21.96 26.53 16.78
CA ILE A 204 -22.78 26.60 18.00
C ILE A 204 -23.74 27.81 17.93
N LYS A 205 -23.27 28.98 17.47
CA LYS A 205 -24.13 30.16 17.31
C LYS A 205 -25.27 29.90 16.31
N ILE A 206 -24.96 29.31 15.17
CA ILE A 206 -25.96 28.94 14.16
C ILE A 206 -27.00 27.98 14.76
N GLN A 207 -26.54 26.97 15.52
CA GLN A 207 -27.43 26.01 16.15
C GLN A 207 -28.34 26.66 17.21
N ILE A 208 -27.82 27.58 18.02
CA ILE A 208 -28.61 28.35 18.98
C ILE A 208 -29.68 29.19 18.27
N GLU A 209 -29.33 29.85 17.16
CA GLU A 209 -30.29 30.66 16.39
C GLU A 209 -31.41 29.80 15.78
N MET A 210 -31.07 28.62 15.23
CA MET A 210 -32.05 27.68 14.70
C MET A 210 -33.01 27.18 15.78
N LEU A 211 -32.47 26.69 16.90
CA LEU A 211 -33.27 26.19 18.02
C LEU A 211 -34.14 27.29 18.64
N SER A 212 -33.65 28.53 18.71
CA SER A 212 -34.42 29.66 19.23
C SER A 212 -35.63 29.99 18.35
N LYS A 213 -35.47 29.92 17.01
CA LYS A 213 -36.58 30.10 16.06
C LYS A 213 -37.63 28.99 16.18
N GLU A 214 -37.18 27.75 16.30
CA GLU A 214 -38.06 26.59 16.48
C GLU A 214 -38.88 26.71 17.77
N LEU A 215 -38.24 27.08 18.88
CA LEU A 215 -38.90 27.25 20.18
C LEU A 215 -39.96 28.36 20.15
N LEU A 216 -39.69 29.47 19.45
CA LEU A 216 -40.68 30.53 19.22
C LEU A 216 -41.87 30.05 18.39
N SER A 217 -41.64 29.24 17.35
CA SER A 217 -42.70 28.70 16.50
C SER A 217 -43.59 27.65 17.18
N LEU A 218 -43.08 26.97 18.22
CA LEU A 218 -43.84 26.01 19.02
C LEU A 218 -44.63 26.68 20.17
N GLY A 219 -44.28 27.92 20.53
CA GLY A 219 -44.94 28.71 21.58
C GLY A 219 -46.02 29.68 21.08
N SER A 220 -46.22 29.76 19.77
CA SER A 220 -47.26 30.52 19.05
C SER A 220 -48.37 29.62 18.56
#